data_AF-A0AB33D0E5-F1
#
_entry.id   AF-A0AB33D0E5-F1
#
_cell.length_a   1.000
_cell.length_b   1.000
_cell.length_c   1.000
_cell.angle_alpha   90.00
_cell.angle_beta   90.00
_cell.angle_gamma   90.00
#
_symmetry.space_group_name_H-M   'P 1'
#
loop_
_entity.id
_entity.type
_entity.pdbx_description
1 polymer ?
#
loop_
_entity_poly.entity_id
_entity_poly.type
_entity_poly.pdbx_seq_one_letter_code
_entity_poly.pdbx_strand_id
1 'polypeptide(L)'
;MLVAAFLAFAGLCLFVNGVRLYYSEGHHAGRLVDAKDAAIVNLFTAVLGFICMSHILNPANSVVYSPLSAIYLGLFALTYFWVGVNAFTGSDGRALGWYSLAVACIAVPAAITNLSLAERIFDYWQVLSWLSWAVLWFLFFLLLVLNKPIARLTGMVSAVQGVLTALLPALLYFWGVI
;
A
#
# COMPACT_ATOMS: atom_id res chain seq x y z
N MET A 1 3.66 17.03 0.42
CA MET A 1 2.94 17.05 -0.87
C MET A 1 3.08 15.76 -1.68
N LEU A 2 4.28 15.35 -2.12
CA LEU A 2 4.45 14.16 -2.98
C LEU A 2 3.96 12.85 -2.33
N VAL A 3 4.34 12.61 -1.07
CA VAL A 3 3.89 11.43 -0.32
C VAL A 3 2.38 11.42 -0.14
N ALA A 4 1.76 12.57 0.16
CA ALA A 4 0.31 12.70 0.27
C ALA A 4 -0.39 12.42 -1.07
N ALA A 5 0.14 12.93 -2.19
CA ALA A 5 -0.38 12.63 -3.52
C ALA A 5 -0.34 11.13 -3.80
N PHE A 6 0.78 10.46 -3.50
CA PHE A 6 0.88 9.01 -3.64
C PHE A 6 -0.11 8.28 -2.73
N LEU A 7 -0.25 8.68 -1.47
CA LEU A 7 -1.17 8.05 -0.51
C LEU A 7 -2.64 8.15 -0.93
N ALA A 8 -3.06 9.24 -1.59
CA ALA A 8 -4.41 9.35 -2.12
C ALA A 8 -4.73 8.21 -3.09
N PHE A 9 -3.85 7.97 -4.07
CA PHE A 9 -4.03 6.90 -5.05
C PHE A 9 -3.74 5.52 -4.50
N ALA A 10 -2.76 5.38 -3.60
CA ALA A 10 -2.50 4.14 -2.86
C ALA A 10 -3.74 3.70 -2.06
N GLY A 11 -4.43 4.65 -1.42
CA GLY A 11 -5.67 4.38 -0.70
C GLY A 11 -6.80 3.88 -1.60
N LEU A 12 -7.00 4.54 -2.75
CA LEU A 12 -7.95 4.07 -3.77
C LEU A 12 -7.58 2.70 -4.33
N CYS A 13 -6.29 2.46 -4.56
CA CYS A 13 -5.77 1.19 -5.05
C CYS A 13 -6.01 0.05 -4.06
N LEU A 14 -5.70 0.26 -2.78
CA LEU A 14 -6.00 -0.69 -1.70
C LEU A 14 -7.50 -0.94 -1.53
N PHE A 15 -8.33 0.09 -1.70
CA PHE A 15 -9.78 -0.04 -1.68
C PHE A 15 -10.28 -0.94 -2.81
N VAL A 16 -9.91 -0.66 -4.06
CA VAL A 16 -10.32 -1.45 -5.24
C VAL A 16 -9.81 -2.89 -5.14
N ASN A 17 -8.53 -3.08 -4.79
CA ASN A 17 -7.95 -4.40 -4.60
C ASN A 17 -8.63 -5.16 -3.44
N GLY A 18 -8.96 -4.46 -2.36
CA GLY A 18 -9.63 -5.02 -1.20
C GLY A 18 -11.04 -5.51 -1.52
N VAL A 19 -11.83 -4.68 -2.22
CA VAL A 19 -13.16 -5.06 -2.73
C VAL A 19 -13.06 -6.27 -3.64
N ARG A 20 -12.15 -6.24 -4.63
CA ARG A 20 -11.93 -7.36 -5.54
C ARG A 20 -11.60 -8.66 -4.79
N LEU A 21 -10.67 -8.60 -3.84
CA LEU A 21 -10.21 -9.76 -3.08
C LEU A 21 -11.29 -10.28 -2.12
N TYR A 22 -12.09 -9.38 -1.53
CA TYR A 22 -13.21 -9.76 -0.69
C TYR A 22 -14.23 -10.62 -1.46
N TYR A 23 -14.48 -10.28 -2.71
CA TYR A 23 -15.41 -11.00 -3.57
C TYR A 23 -14.76 -12.12 -4.40
N SER A 24 -13.46 -12.41 -4.24
CA SER A 24 -12.80 -13.48 -5.01
C SER A 24 -13.18 -14.89 -4.54
N GLU A 25 -13.71 -15.02 -3.32
CA GLU A 25 -14.17 -16.29 -2.75
C GLU A 25 -15.71 -16.38 -2.76
N GLY A 26 -16.28 -17.33 -3.52
CA GLY A 26 -17.72 -17.65 -3.53
C GLY A 26 -18.33 -17.73 -4.93
N HIS A 27 -19.66 -17.91 -5.00
CA HIS A 27 -20.43 -18.05 -6.27
C HIS A 27 -20.44 -16.77 -7.14
N HIS A 28 -19.82 -15.68 -6.67
CA HIS A 28 -19.69 -14.39 -7.35
C HIS A 28 -18.22 -14.01 -7.62
N ALA A 29 -17.29 -14.96 -7.53
CA ALA A 29 -15.87 -14.75 -7.87
C ALA A 29 -15.74 -14.18 -9.29
N GLY A 30 -15.27 -12.93 -9.40
CA GLY A 30 -15.08 -12.22 -10.67
C GLY A 30 -16.29 -11.42 -11.18
N ARG A 31 -17.41 -11.33 -10.43
CA ARG A 31 -18.62 -10.65 -10.91
C ARG A 31 -18.65 -9.14 -10.68
N LEU A 32 -17.84 -8.62 -9.74
CA LEU A 32 -17.86 -7.20 -9.35
C LEU A 32 -16.70 -6.40 -9.93
N VAL A 33 -15.46 -6.93 -9.87
CA VAL A 33 -14.27 -6.24 -10.38
C VAL A 33 -13.34 -7.26 -11.02
N ASP A 34 -13.09 -7.13 -12.32
CA ASP A 34 -12.14 -7.97 -13.05
C ASP A 34 -10.69 -7.65 -12.65
N ALA A 35 -9.79 -8.64 -12.76
CA ALA A 35 -8.38 -8.46 -12.43
C ALA A 35 -7.69 -7.40 -13.30
N LYS A 36 -7.96 -7.41 -14.60
CA LYS A 36 -7.35 -6.49 -15.57
C LYS A 36 -7.90 -5.08 -15.44
N ASP A 37 -9.17 -4.95 -15.07
CA ASP A 37 -9.78 -3.65 -14.77
C ASP A 37 -9.15 -3.02 -13.51
N ALA A 38 -9.06 -3.79 -12.42
CA ALA A 38 -8.32 -3.36 -11.22
C ALA A 38 -6.82 -3.10 -11.48
N ALA A 39 -6.22 -3.73 -12.49
CA ALA A 39 -4.82 -3.51 -12.84
C ALA A 39 -4.52 -2.06 -13.24
N ILE A 40 -5.51 -1.33 -13.78
CA ILE A 40 -5.35 0.05 -14.23
C ILE A 40 -4.97 0.95 -13.04
N VAL A 41 -5.73 0.89 -11.94
CA VAL A 41 -5.43 1.71 -10.74
C VAL A 41 -4.12 1.30 -10.08
N ASN A 42 -3.77 0.01 -10.12
CA ASN A 42 -2.50 -0.49 -9.62
C ASN A 42 -1.31 0.08 -10.40
N LEU A 43 -1.33 -0.04 -11.72
CA LEU A 43 -0.25 0.46 -12.58
C LEU A 43 -0.15 1.99 -12.54
N PHE A 44 -1.28 2.70 -12.52
CA PHE A 44 -1.27 4.16 -12.36
C PHE A 44 -0.60 4.57 -11.04
N THR A 45 -1.02 3.97 -9.92
CA THR A 45 -0.46 4.26 -8.60
C THR A 45 1.03 3.93 -8.52
N ALA A 46 1.44 2.82 -9.14
CA ALA A 46 2.85 2.44 -9.24
C ALA A 46 3.69 3.47 -10.02
N VAL A 47 3.22 3.89 -11.20
CA VAL A 47 3.91 4.88 -12.03
C VAL A 47 4.02 6.21 -11.30
N LEU A 48 2.94 6.67 -10.67
CA LEU A 48 2.98 7.86 -9.81
C LEU A 48 4.03 7.69 -8.71
N GLY A 49 4.07 6.51 -8.08
CA GLY A 49 5.07 6.20 -7.06
C GLY A 49 6.50 6.28 -7.57
N PHE A 50 6.80 5.71 -8.74
CA PHE A 50 8.13 5.78 -9.34
C PHE A 50 8.53 7.21 -9.71
N ILE A 51 7.59 8.05 -10.14
CA ILE A 51 7.81 9.49 -10.40
C ILE A 51 8.12 10.23 -9.08
N CYS A 52 7.34 9.99 -8.01
CA CYS A 52 7.62 10.59 -6.71
C CYS A 52 8.98 10.16 -6.16
N MET A 53 9.32 8.86 -6.31
CA MET A 53 10.59 8.29 -5.88
C MET A 53 11.77 8.94 -6.61
N SER A 54 11.70 9.08 -7.94
CA SER A 54 12.77 9.71 -8.73
C SER A 54 12.95 11.19 -8.39
N HIS A 55 11.85 11.90 -8.11
CA HIS A 55 11.91 13.29 -7.68
C HIS A 55 12.59 13.43 -6.29
N ILE A 56 12.23 12.58 -5.33
CA ILE A 56 12.80 12.59 -3.98
C ILE A 56 14.29 12.23 -4.00
N LEU A 57 14.69 11.23 -4.80
CA LEU A 57 16.08 10.78 -4.89
C LEU A 57 16.98 11.69 -5.74
N ASN A 58 16.42 12.70 -6.41
CA ASN A 58 17.24 13.67 -7.13
C ASN A 58 18.18 14.38 -6.14
N PRO A 59 19.52 14.36 -6.35
CA PRO A 59 20.47 14.99 -5.44
C PRO A 59 20.18 16.47 -5.15
N ALA A 60 19.62 17.20 -6.12
CA ALA A 60 19.21 18.59 -5.97
C ALA A 60 18.14 18.79 -4.87
N ASN A 61 17.38 17.74 -4.53
CA ASN A 61 16.30 17.78 -3.55
C ASN A 61 16.67 17.15 -2.20
N SER A 62 17.92 16.73 -2.01
CA SER A 62 18.39 16.03 -0.80
C SER A 62 18.31 16.85 0.49
N VAL A 63 18.28 18.19 0.39
CA VAL A 63 18.07 19.09 1.54
C VAL A 63 16.61 19.09 2.01
N VAL A 64 15.68 18.86 1.08
CA VAL A 64 14.22 18.96 1.33
C VAL A 64 13.62 17.61 1.71
N TYR A 65 14.09 16.53 1.09
CA TYR A 65 13.54 15.20 1.30
C TYR A 65 14.57 14.21 1.83
N SER A 66 14.15 13.40 2.79
CA SER A 66 14.91 12.24 3.21
C SER A 66 14.87 11.14 2.14
N PRO A 67 16.02 10.58 1.71
CA PRO A 67 16.06 9.43 0.81
C PRO A 67 15.27 8.22 1.32
N LEU A 68 15.14 8.08 2.64
CA LEU A 68 14.36 7.00 3.25
C LEU A 68 12.88 7.06 2.87
N SER A 69 12.32 8.27 2.67
CA SER A 69 10.93 8.43 2.23
C SER A 69 10.68 7.88 0.82
N ALA A 70 11.68 7.97 -0.07
CA ALA A 70 11.64 7.36 -1.39
C ALA A 70 11.69 5.83 -1.32
N ILE A 71 12.50 5.26 -0.43
CA ILE A 71 12.57 3.81 -0.22
C ILE A 71 11.21 3.30 0.26
N TYR A 72 10.62 3.92 1.29
CA TYR A 72 9.32 3.53 1.81
C TYR A 72 8.21 3.63 0.77
N LEU A 73 8.15 4.73 0.03
CA LEU A 73 7.19 4.90 -1.05
C LEU A 73 7.41 3.85 -2.16
N GLY A 74 8.67 3.57 -2.50
CA GLY A 74 9.07 2.55 -3.46
C GLY A 74 8.61 1.15 -3.09
N LEU A 75 8.56 0.80 -1.79
CA LEU A 75 8.04 -0.50 -1.34
C LEU A 75 6.58 -0.70 -1.77
N PHE A 76 5.76 0.33 -1.56
CA PHE A 76 4.36 0.31 -1.91
C PHE A 76 4.13 0.44 -3.42
N ALA A 77 4.89 1.31 -4.09
CA ALA A 77 4.82 1.46 -5.55
C ALA A 77 5.14 0.14 -6.27
N LEU A 78 6.17 -0.58 -5.84
CA LEU A 78 6.52 -1.89 -6.38
C LEU A 78 5.43 -2.94 -6.09
N THR A 79 4.80 -2.91 -4.91
CA THR A 79 3.65 -3.77 -4.59
C THR A 79 2.55 -3.61 -5.64
N TYR A 80 2.14 -2.37 -5.93
CA TYR A 80 1.09 -2.10 -6.92
C TYR A 80 1.53 -2.43 -8.35
N PHE A 81 2.78 -2.16 -8.70
CA PHE A 81 3.33 -2.54 -10.01
C PHE A 81 3.21 -4.06 -10.20
N TRP A 82 3.61 -4.83 -9.19
CA TRP A 82 3.57 -6.28 -9.22
C TRP A 82 2.14 -6.80 -9.35
N VAL A 83 1.21 -6.30 -8.55
CA VAL A 83 -0.22 -6.69 -8.63
C VAL A 83 -0.78 -6.35 -10.02
N GLY A 84 -0.49 -5.17 -10.54
CA GLY A 84 -0.92 -4.73 -11.87
C GLY A 84 -0.38 -5.61 -12.99
N VAL A 85 0.91 -5.96 -12.97
CA VAL A 85 1.52 -6.85 -13.97
C VAL A 85 0.96 -8.27 -13.85
N ASN A 86 0.79 -8.80 -12.64
CA ASN A 86 0.26 -10.15 -12.42
C ASN A 86 -1.15 -10.34 -12.98
N ALA A 87 -1.97 -9.29 -13.01
CA ALA A 87 -3.30 -9.34 -13.60
C ALA A 87 -3.28 -9.64 -15.11
N PHE A 88 -2.20 -9.29 -15.82
CA PHE A 88 -2.04 -9.56 -17.25
C PHE A 88 -1.27 -10.85 -17.52
N THR A 89 -0.32 -11.22 -16.66
CA THR A 89 0.50 -12.43 -16.84
C THR A 89 -0.13 -13.69 -16.26
N GLY A 90 -1.06 -13.56 -15.32
CA GLY A 90 -1.65 -14.69 -14.61
C GLY A 90 -0.72 -15.34 -13.57
N SER A 91 0.36 -14.66 -13.17
CA SER A 91 1.27 -15.15 -12.11
C SER A 91 0.54 -15.34 -10.78
N ASP A 92 0.90 -16.40 -10.06
CA ASP A 92 0.28 -16.81 -8.79
C ASP A 92 0.59 -15.87 -7.60
N GLY A 93 1.54 -14.95 -7.75
CA GLY A 93 1.90 -13.97 -6.74
C GLY A 93 2.71 -14.52 -5.55
N ARG A 94 3.28 -15.74 -5.61
CA ARG A 94 4.09 -16.27 -4.50
C ARG A 94 5.32 -15.43 -4.18
N ALA A 95 6.01 -14.94 -5.21
CA ALA A 95 7.13 -14.02 -5.05
C ALA A 95 6.70 -12.69 -4.40
N LEU A 96 5.52 -12.17 -4.78
CA LEU A 96 4.92 -11.00 -4.13
C LEU A 96 4.58 -11.26 -2.66
N GLY A 97 4.15 -12.48 -2.32
CA GLY A 97 3.92 -12.88 -0.93
C GLY A 97 5.18 -12.85 -0.07
N TRP A 98 6.31 -13.39 -0.57
CA TRP A 98 7.61 -13.26 0.11
C TRP A 98 8.07 -11.81 0.22
N TYR A 99 7.89 -11.03 -0.84
CA TYR A 99 8.15 -9.60 -0.81
C TYR A 99 7.31 -8.89 0.26
N SER A 100 6.05 -9.29 0.43
CA SER A 100 5.15 -8.72 1.43
C SER A 100 5.59 -9.03 2.85
N LEU A 101 6.16 -10.21 3.11
CA LEU A 101 6.80 -10.50 4.39
C LEU A 101 7.97 -9.55 4.68
N ALA A 102 8.82 -9.27 3.68
CA ALA A 102 9.92 -8.32 3.83
C ALA A 102 9.40 -6.90 4.12
N VAL A 103 8.34 -6.45 3.43
CA VAL A 103 7.68 -5.16 3.70
C VAL A 103 7.15 -5.10 5.13
N ALA A 104 6.49 -6.16 5.60
CA ALA A 104 6.01 -6.24 6.98
C ALA A 104 7.15 -6.12 8.01
N CYS A 105 8.28 -6.80 7.77
CA CYS A 105 9.48 -6.72 8.61
C CYS A 105 10.13 -5.32 8.61
N ILE A 106 10.00 -4.54 7.53
CA ILE A 106 10.50 -3.15 7.45
C ILE A 106 9.52 -2.17 8.11
N ALA A 107 8.22 -2.42 7.98
CA ALA A 107 7.16 -1.56 8.51
C ALA A 107 7.17 -1.50 10.05
N VAL A 108 7.54 -2.59 10.74
CA VAL A 108 7.61 -2.61 12.21
C VAL A 108 8.71 -1.66 12.75
N PRO A 109 9.98 -1.74 12.32
CA PRO A 109 10.99 -0.73 12.67
C PRO A 109 10.59 0.68 12.27
N ALA A 110 9.95 0.86 11.10
CA ALA A 110 9.47 2.19 10.70
C ALA A 110 8.46 2.75 11.71
N ALA A 111 7.51 1.94 12.20
CA ALA A 111 6.57 2.33 13.25
C ALA A 111 7.29 2.72 14.55
N ILE A 112 8.28 1.94 14.99
CA ILE A 112 9.04 2.19 16.23
C ILE A 112 9.82 3.51 16.12
N THR A 113 10.48 3.76 14.98
CA THR A 113 11.19 5.02 14.73
C THR A 113 10.23 6.20 14.76
N ASN A 114 9.06 6.10 14.11
CA ASN A 114 8.05 7.16 14.13
C ASN A 114 7.52 7.39 15.56
N LEU A 115 7.35 6.34 16.36
CA LEU A 115 6.89 6.46 17.74
C LEU A 115 7.90 7.24 18.61
N SER A 116 9.20 7.02 18.39
CA SER A 116 10.26 7.74 19.12
C SER A 116 10.32 9.24 18.79
N LEU A 117 9.71 9.65 17.68
CA LEU A 117 9.67 11.03 17.17
C LEU A 117 8.28 11.67 17.30
N ALA A 118 7.29 10.95 17.84
CA ALA A 118 5.90 11.38 17.84
C ALA A 118 5.63 12.45 18.90
N GLU A 119 5.22 13.63 18.46
CA GLU A 119 4.90 14.76 19.34
C GLU A 119 3.42 15.15 19.24
N ARG A 120 2.81 14.98 18.06
CA ARG A 120 1.45 15.39 17.75
C ARG A 120 0.55 14.17 17.58
N ILE A 121 -0.76 14.37 17.77
CA ILE A 121 -1.78 13.32 17.62
C ILE A 121 -1.67 12.60 16.26
N PHE A 122 -1.39 13.36 15.19
CA PHE A 122 -1.25 12.78 13.86
C PHE A 122 0.02 11.92 13.69
N ASP A 123 1.07 12.15 14.48
CA ASP A 123 2.27 11.30 14.45
C ASP A 123 1.95 9.91 14.99
N TYR A 124 1.14 9.83 16.06
CA TYR A 124 0.63 8.55 16.57
C TYR A 124 -0.28 7.85 15.55
N TRP A 125 -1.07 8.60 14.79
CA TRP A 125 -1.84 8.04 13.66
C TRP A 125 -0.92 7.43 12.60
N GLN A 126 0.20 8.08 12.29
CA GLN A 126 1.19 7.56 11.35
C GLN A 126 1.87 6.28 11.88
N VAL A 127 2.15 6.19 13.19
CA VAL A 127 2.65 4.97 13.84
C VAL A 127 1.64 3.83 13.70
N LEU A 128 0.37 4.07 14.02
CA LEU A 128 -0.71 3.08 13.88
C LEU A 128 -0.92 2.66 12.42
N SER A 129 -0.73 3.58 11.47
CA SER A 129 -0.79 3.29 10.04
C SER A 129 0.33 2.34 9.62
N TRP A 130 1.57 2.58 10.06
CA TRP A 130 2.69 1.67 9.79
C TRP A 130 2.49 0.28 10.37
N LEU A 131 2.00 0.16 11.60
CA LEU A 131 1.66 -1.13 12.20
C LEU A 131 0.52 -1.84 11.45
N SER A 132 -0.49 -1.07 11.03
CA SER A 132 -1.62 -1.59 10.24
C SER A 132 -1.14 -2.14 8.89
N TRP A 133 -0.24 -1.42 8.21
CA TRP A 133 0.41 -1.89 7.00
C TRP A 133 1.29 -3.12 7.27
N ALA A 134 2.04 -3.18 8.37
CA ALA A 134 2.79 -4.40 8.70
C ALA A 134 1.87 -5.63 8.78
N VAL A 135 0.69 -5.48 9.41
CA VAL A 135 -0.32 -6.54 9.48
C VAL A 135 -0.86 -6.90 8.10
N LEU A 136 -1.27 -5.92 7.28
CA LEU A 136 -1.86 -6.19 5.98
C LEU A 136 -0.89 -6.91 5.03
N TRP A 137 0.38 -6.47 4.99
CA TRP A 137 1.39 -7.13 4.16
C TRP A 137 1.73 -8.53 4.69
N PHE A 138 1.70 -8.75 6.01
CA PHE A 138 1.79 -10.10 6.56
C PHE A 138 0.60 -10.98 6.17
N LEU A 139 -0.63 -10.45 6.13
CA LEU A 139 -1.79 -11.19 5.62
C LEU A 139 -1.63 -11.59 4.14
N PHE A 140 -1.02 -10.74 3.31
CA PHE A 140 -0.69 -11.12 1.92
C PHE A 140 0.34 -12.26 1.85
N PHE A 141 1.33 -12.31 2.74
CA PHE A 141 2.23 -13.46 2.85
C PHE A 141 1.48 -14.75 3.22
N LEU A 142 0.62 -14.70 4.24
CA LEU A 142 -0.18 -15.86 4.66
C LEU A 142 -1.11 -16.34 3.53
N LEU A 143 -1.71 -15.42 2.80
CA LEU A 143 -2.60 -15.71 1.68
C LEU A 143 -1.85 -16.32 0.48
N LEU A 144 -0.78 -15.67 0.03
CA LEU A 144 -0.11 -16.01 -1.24
C LEU A 144 0.93 -17.13 -1.10
N VAL A 145 1.65 -17.19 0.02
CA VAL A 145 2.71 -18.20 0.24
C VAL A 145 2.18 -19.39 1.02
N LEU A 146 1.51 -19.14 2.15
CA LEU A 146 0.99 -20.22 3.01
C LEU A 146 -0.40 -20.73 2.58
N ASN A 147 -0.96 -20.17 1.51
CA ASN A 147 -2.26 -20.55 0.93
C ASN A 147 -3.38 -20.60 1.98
N LYS A 148 -3.37 -19.67 2.94
CA LYS A 148 -4.43 -19.59 3.94
C LYS A 148 -5.73 -19.06 3.30
N PRO A 149 -6.90 -19.67 3.60
CA PRO A 149 -8.19 -19.26 3.02
C PRO A 149 -8.73 -18.01 3.72
N ILE A 150 -8.01 -16.90 3.57
CA ILE A 150 -8.28 -15.63 4.25
C ILE A 150 -8.51 -14.48 3.26
N ALA A 151 -8.83 -14.75 1.99
CA ALA A 151 -8.95 -13.69 0.99
C ALA A 151 -10.02 -12.66 1.39
N ARG A 152 -11.16 -13.11 1.93
CA ARG A 152 -12.19 -12.21 2.47
C ARG A 152 -11.67 -11.28 3.56
N LEU A 153 -10.96 -11.84 4.55
CA LEU A 153 -10.39 -11.06 5.64
C LEU A 153 -9.35 -10.06 5.11
N THR A 154 -8.39 -10.52 4.32
CA THR A 154 -7.34 -9.69 3.72
C THR A 154 -7.94 -8.58 2.84
N GLY A 155 -8.98 -8.90 2.07
CA GLY A 155 -9.69 -7.94 1.22
C GLY A 155 -10.40 -6.85 2.03
N MET A 156 -11.12 -7.23 3.10
CA MET A 156 -11.74 -6.29 4.01
C MET A 156 -10.71 -5.38 4.70
N VAL A 157 -9.62 -5.96 5.22
CA VAL A 157 -8.54 -5.19 5.86
C VAL A 157 -7.90 -4.24 4.86
N SER A 158 -7.61 -4.69 3.63
CA SER A 158 -7.08 -3.86 2.55
C SER A 158 -8.00 -2.67 2.26
N ALA A 159 -9.31 -2.91 2.15
CA ALA A 159 -10.25 -1.85 1.81
C ALA A 159 -10.38 -0.81 2.93
N VAL A 160 -10.50 -1.26 4.18
CA VAL A 160 -10.61 -0.37 5.35
C VAL A 160 -9.32 0.43 5.53
N GLN A 161 -8.15 -0.22 5.46
CA GLN A 161 -6.88 0.47 5.58
C GLN A 161 -6.64 1.44 4.42
N GLY A 162 -7.00 1.07 3.19
CA GLY A 162 -6.90 1.96 2.04
C GLY A 162 -7.61 3.30 2.27
N VAL A 163 -8.80 3.28 2.86
CA VAL A 163 -9.53 4.49 3.20
C VAL A 163 -8.91 5.20 4.40
N LEU A 164 -8.79 4.52 5.54
CA LEU A 164 -8.45 5.17 6.80
C LEU A 164 -6.98 5.58 6.89
N THR A 165 -6.06 4.75 6.41
CA THR A 165 -4.61 4.97 6.62
C THR A 165 -3.92 5.67 5.46
N ALA A 166 -4.55 5.75 4.28
CA ALA A 166 -3.93 6.34 3.10
C ALA A 166 -4.78 7.45 2.47
N LEU A 167 -6.02 7.17 2.04
CA LEU A 167 -6.85 8.16 1.37
C LEU A 167 -7.25 9.33 2.29
N LEU A 168 -7.80 9.03 3.45
CA LEU A 168 -8.26 10.04 4.39
C LEU A 168 -7.11 10.97 4.84
N PRO A 169 -5.94 10.47 5.28
CA PRO A 169 -4.81 11.32 5.64
C PRO A 169 -4.32 12.19 4.47
N ALA A 170 -4.30 11.64 3.24
CA ALA A 170 -3.94 12.43 2.08
C ALA A 170 -4.90 13.60 1.84
N LEU A 171 -6.21 13.36 1.93
CA LEU A 171 -7.23 14.42 1.78
C LEU A 171 -7.13 15.47 2.88
N LEU A 172 -6.98 15.05 4.14
CA LEU A 172 -6.82 15.96 5.28
C LEU A 172 -5.60 16.88 5.11
N TYR A 173 -4.49 16.35 4.59
CA TYR A 173 -3.28 17.13 4.28
C TYR A 173 -3.56 18.18 3.19
N PHE A 174 -4.23 17.79 2.10
CA PHE A 174 -4.54 18.74 1.01
C PHE A 174 -5.61 19.77 1.39
N TRP A 175 -6.48 19.46 2.34
CA TRP A 175 -7.44 20.41 2.90
C TRP A 175 -6.84 21.32 3.99
N GLY A 176 -5.56 21.13 4.35
CA GLY A 176 -4.88 21.93 5.37
C GLY A 176 -5.38 21.68 6.79
N VAL A 177 -5.98 20.50 7.04
CA VAL A 177 -6.41 20.08 8.38
C VAL A 177 -5.23 19.54 9.18
N ILE A 178 -4.29 18.89 8.51
CA ILE A 178 -3.05 18.32 9.08
C ILE A 178 -1.82 18.74 8.27
#